data_AF-A0A7V1M5D8-F1
#
_entry.id   AF-A0A7V1M5D8-F1
#
_cell.length_a   1.000
_cell.length_b   1.000
_cell.length_c   1.000
_cell.angle_alpha   90.00
_cell.angle_beta   90.00
_cell.angle_gamma   90.00
#
_symmetry.space_group_name_H-M   'P 1'
#
loop_
_entity.id
_entity.type
_entity.pdbx_description
1 polymer ?
#
loop_
_entity_poly.entity_id
_entity_poly.type
_entity_poly.pdbx_seq_one_letter_code
_entity_poly.pdbx_strand_id
1 'polypeptide(L)'
;MKRNVLFAIAFCQLVASAVMADLPQPKDPLVMPAIALRQTPAQWVRIHHESERNPATLLRYLDEHIRFVSTRRSAPAVEPLSDSEGILQLETRTYVFNRLGDVGTPDLIPAIERFIQRRREMNDWATKSDVALAQLAIERIQAHAKGPEAYKNTMLDWVRNPTSYPEAATADGRWTSMAIKRFGYGIRALAKMGANDAVTAILEALEKAKQEMTKAQWFFGRFAILHWLAQFEDGRIISALENDLFLFGSVAVPWADYHLEPGEKTRSGYTGRYARGGWMSCTQWRQSCKRRATEVQEGLSSRYYLCLVTQPFLRC
;
A
#
# COMPACT_ATOMS: atom_id res chain seq x y z
N MET A 1 -36.05 -45.38 16.05
CA MET A 1 -36.35 -44.02 15.53
C MET A 1 -35.08 -43.45 14.92
N LYS A 2 -35.20 -42.91 13.71
CA LYS A 2 -34.44 -43.40 12.56
C LYS A 2 -33.46 -42.33 12.05
N ARG A 3 -32.24 -42.76 11.73
CA ARG A 3 -31.13 -42.01 11.11
C ARG A 3 -31.56 -41.05 10.00
N ASN A 4 -32.67 -41.34 9.32
CA ASN A 4 -33.29 -40.54 8.26
C ASN A 4 -33.85 -39.20 8.77
N VAL A 5 -34.28 -39.11 10.04
CA VAL A 5 -34.79 -37.87 10.65
C VAL A 5 -33.64 -36.90 10.93
N LEU A 6 -32.51 -37.40 11.41
CA LEU A 6 -31.29 -36.60 11.62
C LEU A 6 -30.72 -36.09 10.28
N PHE A 7 -30.72 -36.93 9.25
CA PHE A 7 -30.32 -36.50 7.90
C PHE A 7 -31.27 -35.46 7.30
N ALA A 8 -32.58 -35.60 7.49
CA ALA A 8 -33.56 -34.62 7.02
C ALA A 8 -33.41 -33.26 7.75
N ILE A 9 -33.14 -33.27 9.06
CA ILE A 9 -32.90 -32.04 9.84
C ILE A 9 -31.58 -31.38 9.43
N ALA A 10 -30.51 -32.15 9.26
CA ALA A 10 -29.21 -31.64 8.81
C ALA A 10 -29.29 -31.06 7.38
N PHE A 11 -30.05 -31.70 6.49
CA PHE A 11 -30.30 -31.19 5.14
C PHE A 11 -31.17 -29.92 5.16
N CYS A 12 -32.22 -29.87 5.98
CA CYS A 12 -33.02 -28.65 6.14
C CYS A 12 -32.22 -27.47 6.71
N GLN A 13 -31.27 -27.71 7.61
CA GLN A 13 -30.37 -26.65 8.11
C GLN A 13 -29.35 -26.20 7.06
N LEU A 14 -28.87 -27.10 6.19
CA LEU A 14 -27.99 -26.75 5.06
C LEU A 14 -28.72 -25.92 3.99
N VAL A 15 -30.00 -26.23 3.70
CA VAL A 15 -30.78 -25.56 2.66
C VAL A 15 -31.52 -24.31 3.16
N ALA A 16 -31.71 -24.13 4.47
CA ALA A 16 -32.33 -22.92 5.05
C ALA A 16 -31.56 -21.62 4.70
N SER A 17 -30.27 -21.72 4.36
CA SER A 17 -29.44 -20.59 3.88
C SER A 17 -29.77 -20.13 2.46
N ALA A 18 -30.55 -20.91 1.70
CA ALA A 18 -30.81 -20.71 0.27
C ALA A 18 -32.20 -20.14 -0.03
N VAL A 19 -32.91 -19.60 0.97
CA VAL A 19 -34.06 -18.73 0.70
C VAL A 19 -33.51 -17.34 0.41
N MET A 20 -33.32 -17.04 -0.87
CA MET A 20 -33.18 -15.67 -1.33
C MET A 20 -34.49 -14.93 -1.03
N ALA A 21 -34.57 -14.34 0.15
CA ALA A 21 -35.53 -13.29 0.42
C ALA A 21 -35.17 -12.12 -0.51
N ASP A 22 -36.10 -11.75 -1.40
CA ASP A 22 -36.04 -10.49 -2.15
C ASP A 22 -36.01 -9.35 -1.13
N LEU A 23 -34.80 -8.93 -0.80
CA LEU A 23 -34.56 -7.80 0.09
C LEU A 23 -34.93 -6.52 -0.67
N PRO A 24 -35.63 -5.57 -0.01
CA PRO A 24 -35.84 -4.26 -0.62
C PRO A 24 -34.48 -3.64 -0.93
N GLN A 25 -34.38 -3.01 -2.11
CA GLN A 25 -33.12 -2.38 -2.55
C GLN A 25 -32.58 -1.47 -1.44
N PRO A 26 -31.29 -1.59 -1.07
CA PRO A 26 -30.70 -0.75 -0.04
C PRO A 26 -30.85 0.73 -0.45
N LYS A 27 -31.47 1.53 0.43
CA LYS A 27 -31.78 2.95 0.19
C LYS A 27 -30.54 3.83 0.03
N ASP A 28 -29.39 3.35 0.47
CA ASP A 28 -28.11 4.01 0.27
C ASP A 28 -27.21 3.10 -0.57
N PRO A 29 -26.64 3.57 -1.70
CA PRO A 29 -25.65 2.80 -2.42
C PRO A 29 -24.51 2.48 -1.45
N LEU A 30 -24.14 1.20 -1.38
CA LEU A 30 -22.96 0.73 -0.66
C LEU A 30 -21.78 1.64 -1.02
N VAL A 31 -21.41 2.53 -0.09
CA VAL A 31 -20.20 3.33 -0.22
C VAL A 31 -19.06 2.35 -0.01
N MET A 32 -18.34 2.05 -1.09
CA MET A 32 -17.10 1.25 -1.10
C MET A 32 -16.28 1.58 0.17
N PRO A 33 -15.80 0.57 0.92
CA PRO A 33 -15.08 0.83 2.16
C PRO A 33 -13.95 1.80 1.85
N ALA A 34 -14.01 2.99 2.46
CA ALA A 34 -12.97 3.98 2.30
C ALA A 34 -11.70 3.37 2.89
N ILE A 35 -10.68 3.14 2.06
CA ILE A 35 -9.34 2.87 2.55
C ILE A 35 -8.95 4.14 3.33
N ALA A 36 -8.97 4.05 4.66
CA ALA A 36 -8.59 5.15 5.53
C ALA A 36 -7.06 5.23 5.53
N LEU A 37 -6.51 6.09 4.68
CA LEU A 37 -5.07 6.32 4.61
C LEU A 37 -4.62 7.24 5.77
N ARG A 38 -3.42 6.99 6.30
CA ARG A 38 -2.85 7.85 7.35
C ARG A 38 -2.53 9.23 6.76
N GLN A 39 -2.75 10.26 7.57
CA GLN A 39 -2.37 11.63 7.19
C GLN A 39 -0.88 11.69 6.86
N THR A 40 -0.52 12.40 5.80
CA THR A 40 0.87 12.61 5.41
C THR A 40 1.66 13.23 6.57
N PRO A 41 2.80 12.66 7.00
CA PRO A 41 3.62 13.24 8.05
C PRO A 41 4.12 14.64 7.64
N ALA A 42 4.14 15.58 8.58
CA ALA A 42 4.64 16.95 8.31
C ALA A 42 6.09 16.96 7.80
N GLN A 43 6.91 16.00 8.25
CA GLN A 43 8.27 15.81 7.75
C GLN A 43 8.30 15.47 6.25
N TRP A 44 7.35 14.68 5.75
CA TRP A 44 7.29 14.32 4.34
C TRP A 44 6.91 15.51 3.47
N VAL A 45 5.98 16.35 3.94
CA VAL A 45 5.64 17.61 3.26
C VAL A 45 6.85 18.53 3.17
N ARG A 46 7.64 18.64 4.25
CA ARG A 46 8.90 19.40 4.24
C ARG A 46 9.91 18.83 3.24
N ILE A 47 10.17 17.52 3.30
CA ILE A 47 11.07 16.80 2.37
C ILE A 47 10.64 17.08 0.92
N HIS A 48 9.34 17.01 0.64
CA HIS A 48 8.79 17.26 -0.68
C HIS A 48 9.19 18.64 -1.20
N HIS A 49 8.87 19.69 -0.46
CA HIS A 49 9.16 21.07 -0.86
C HIS A 49 10.66 21.38 -0.95
N GLU A 50 11.47 20.84 -0.04
CA GLU A 50 12.93 20.98 -0.11
C GLU A 50 13.50 20.33 -1.38
N SER A 51 13.01 19.12 -1.71
CA SER A 51 13.47 18.35 -2.87
C SER A 51 12.99 18.90 -4.22
N GLU A 52 11.86 19.61 -4.27
CA GLU A 52 11.40 20.31 -5.49
C GLU A 52 12.38 21.40 -5.92
N ARG A 53 13.00 22.09 -4.96
CA ARG A 53 13.95 23.18 -5.22
C ARG A 53 15.36 22.66 -5.43
N ASN A 54 15.76 21.65 -4.65
CA ASN A 54 17.08 21.06 -4.72
C ASN A 54 17.01 19.57 -4.32
N PRO A 55 17.03 18.65 -5.31
CA PRO A 55 17.00 17.21 -5.05
C PRO A 55 18.14 16.70 -4.16
N ALA A 56 19.30 17.37 -4.13
CA ALA A 56 20.43 16.98 -3.30
C ALA A 56 20.12 17.05 -1.79
N THR A 57 19.10 17.82 -1.38
CA THR A 57 18.67 17.88 0.02
C THR A 57 18.20 16.52 0.57
N LEU A 58 17.75 15.62 -0.31
CA LEU A 58 17.36 14.25 0.02
C LEU A 58 18.50 13.43 0.62
N LEU A 59 19.75 13.70 0.23
CA LEU A 59 20.93 13.00 0.73
C LEU A 59 21.14 13.21 2.23
N ARG A 60 20.79 14.39 2.76
CA ARG A 60 20.87 14.66 4.21
C ARG A 60 19.98 13.72 5.01
N TYR A 61 18.79 13.42 4.52
CA TYR A 61 17.86 12.50 5.18
C TYR A 61 18.36 11.05 5.14
N LEU A 62 19.14 10.67 4.11
CA LEU A 62 19.83 9.37 4.07
C LEU A 62 20.97 9.30 5.10
N ASP A 63 21.72 10.39 5.32
CA ASP A 63 22.73 10.47 6.38
C ASP A 63 22.09 10.43 7.79
N GLU A 64 20.94 11.06 7.98
CA GLU A 64 20.13 10.94 9.20
C GLU A 64 19.71 9.49 9.45
N HIS A 65 19.24 8.78 8.43
CA HIS A 65 18.91 7.36 8.51
C HIS A 65 20.13 6.50 8.87
N ILE A 66 21.31 6.76 8.28
CA ILE A 66 22.55 6.06 8.67
C ILE A 66 22.85 6.26 10.16
N ARG A 67 22.76 7.50 10.66
CA ARG A 67 22.97 7.80 12.08
C ARG A 67 21.96 7.04 12.94
N PHE A 68 20.67 7.10 12.58
CA PHE A 68 19.60 6.39 13.29
C PHE A 68 19.90 4.88 13.41
N VAL A 69 20.18 4.20 12.30
CA VAL A 69 20.48 2.76 12.32
C VAL A 69 21.76 2.45 13.09
N SER A 70 22.80 3.30 12.97
CA SER A 70 24.08 3.09 13.66
C SER A 70 23.95 3.08 15.19
N THR A 71 23.02 3.86 15.73
CA THR A 71 22.74 3.91 17.18
C THR A 71 21.90 2.74 17.69
N ARG A 72 21.34 1.92 16.78
CA ARG A 72 20.40 0.82 17.08
C ARG A 72 20.83 -0.52 16.48
N ARG A 73 22.15 -0.75 16.41
CA ARG A 73 22.79 -1.94 15.79
C ARG A 73 22.26 -3.29 16.28
N SER A 74 21.59 -3.35 17.44
CA SER A 74 21.11 -4.58 18.08
C SER A 74 19.60 -4.68 18.22
N ALA A 75 18.81 -3.74 17.69
CA ALA A 75 17.36 -3.84 17.78
C ALA A 75 16.91 -5.14 17.08
N PRO A 76 16.26 -6.11 17.78
CA PRO A 76 15.70 -7.28 17.13
C PRO A 76 14.81 -6.81 15.97
N ALA A 77 14.70 -7.61 14.92
CA ALA A 77 13.82 -7.34 13.76
C ALA A 77 12.35 -7.04 14.13
N VAL A 78 11.99 -7.21 15.41
CA VAL A 78 10.67 -7.03 16.03
C VAL A 78 10.56 -5.74 16.86
N GLU A 79 11.67 -5.17 17.36
CA GLU A 79 11.65 -3.90 18.13
C GLU A 79 11.16 -2.66 17.36
N PRO A 80 11.33 -2.55 16.02
CA PRO A 80 10.77 -1.41 15.31
C PRO A 80 9.24 -1.39 15.25
N LEU A 81 8.54 -2.44 15.71
CA LEU A 81 7.08 -2.53 15.57
C LEU A 81 6.31 -1.88 16.72
N SER A 82 6.98 -1.55 17.83
CA SER A 82 6.39 -0.83 18.96
C SER A 82 6.92 0.59 19.15
N ASP A 83 8.06 0.93 18.53
CA ASP A 83 8.62 2.28 18.54
C ASP A 83 8.10 3.10 17.35
N SER A 84 7.13 3.98 17.62
CA SER A 84 6.55 4.88 16.63
C SER A 84 7.58 5.78 15.93
N GLU A 85 8.65 6.18 16.61
CA GLU A 85 9.70 7.00 16.01
C GLU A 85 10.54 6.17 15.03
N GLY A 86 10.85 4.93 15.41
CA GLY A 86 11.52 3.97 14.54
C GLY A 86 10.71 3.62 13.29
N ILE A 87 9.40 3.41 13.42
CA ILE A 87 8.50 3.21 12.27
C ILE A 87 8.55 4.41 11.34
N LEU A 88 8.36 5.63 11.88
CA LEU A 88 8.37 6.85 11.07
C LEU A 88 9.70 7.06 10.35
N GLN A 89 10.84 6.72 10.97
CA GLN A 89 12.14 6.76 10.30
C GLN A 89 12.23 5.76 9.13
N LEU A 90 11.77 4.52 9.31
CA LEU A 90 11.77 3.50 8.26
C LEU A 90 10.78 3.81 7.12
N GLU A 91 9.68 4.47 7.41
CA GLU A 91 8.75 4.99 6.42
C GLU A 91 9.38 6.19 5.69
N THR A 92 10.02 7.10 6.44
CA THR A 92 10.66 8.31 5.88
C THR A 92 11.82 7.98 4.97
N ARG A 93 12.70 7.03 5.31
CA ARG A 93 13.76 6.59 4.38
C ARG A 93 13.18 6.06 3.06
N THR A 94 12.04 5.36 3.14
CA THR A 94 11.36 4.80 1.98
C THR A 94 10.82 5.94 1.10
N TYR A 95 10.16 6.92 1.71
CA TYR A 95 9.72 8.13 1.02
C TYR A 95 10.88 8.91 0.38
N VAL A 96 12.02 9.03 1.04
CA VAL A 96 13.21 9.70 0.50
C VAL A 96 13.75 8.98 -0.73
N PHE A 97 13.84 7.64 -0.73
CA PHE A 97 14.24 6.89 -1.92
C PHE A 97 13.19 6.98 -3.04
N ASN A 98 11.90 6.99 -2.69
CA ASN A 98 10.83 7.20 -3.65
C ASN A 98 11.02 8.52 -4.36
N ARG A 99 11.25 9.60 -3.59
CA ARG A 99 11.47 10.94 -4.09
C ARG A 99 12.76 11.07 -4.89
N LEU A 100 13.86 10.45 -4.45
CA LEU A 100 15.12 10.42 -5.22
C LEU A 100 14.91 9.81 -6.62
N GLY A 101 14.15 8.72 -6.73
CA GLY A 101 13.84 8.15 -8.04
C GLY A 101 12.81 8.95 -8.87
N ASP A 102 12.11 9.92 -8.26
CA ASP A 102 11.16 10.79 -8.95
C ASP A 102 11.82 12.09 -9.45
N VAL A 103 12.74 12.69 -8.68
CA VAL A 103 13.33 14.01 -8.98
C VAL A 103 14.85 14.04 -8.99
N GLY A 104 15.50 12.93 -8.67
CA GLY A 104 16.96 12.85 -8.65
C GLY A 104 17.56 12.97 -10.05
N THR A 105 18.74 13.55 -10.09
CA THR A 105 19.53 13.77 -11.30
C THR A 105 20.77 12.85 -11.31
N PRO A 106 21.34 12.54 -12.49
CA PRO A 106 22.47 11.60 -12.59
C PRO A 106 23.69 11.97 -11.74
N ASP A 107 23.93 13.25 -11.46
CA ASP A 107 25.02 13.73 -10.59
C ASP A 107 24.86 13.29 -9.12
N LEU A 108 23.67 12.86 -8.70
CA LEU A 108 23.44 12.31 -7.36
C LEU A 108 23.80 10.83 -7.24
N ILE A 109 23.93 10.10 -8.36
CA ILE A 109 24.22 8.65 -8.36
C ILE A 109 25.48 8.33 -7.54
N PRO A 110 26.63 9.02 -7.71
CA PRO A 110 27.83 8.73 -6.91
C PRO A 110 27.61 8.87 -5.40
N ALA A 111 26.72 9.78 -4.96
CA ALA A 111 26.40 9.91 -3.54
C ALA A 111 25.52 8.75 -3.05
N ILE A 112 24.59 8.26 -3.87
CA ILE A 112 23.75 7.09 -3.56
C ILE A 112 24.61 5.82 -3.54
N GLU A 113 25.60 5.69 -4.42
CA GLU A 113 26.57 4.57 -4.41
C GLU A 113 27.43 4.59 -3.14
N ARG A 114 27.89 5.76 -2.69
CA ARG A 114 28.57 5.89 -1.39
C ARG A 114 27.65 5.48 -0.22
N PHE A 115 26.37 5.82 -0.29
CA PHE A 115 25.40 5.34 0.70
C PHE A 115 25.31 3.81 0.69
N ILE A 116 25.18 3.18 -0.49
CA ILE A 116 25.15 1.71 -0.63
C ILE A 116 26.40 1.08 0.00
N GLN A 117 27.58 1.63 -0.29
CA GLN A 117 28.84 1.13 0.25
C GLN A 117 28.87 1.22 1.78
N ARG A 118 28.52 2.37 2.36
CA ARG A 118 28.44 2.53 3.83
C ARG A 118 27.46 1.56 4.47
N ARG A 119 26.30 1.32 3.84
CA ARG A 119 25.32 0.35 4.36
C ARG A 119 25.82 -1.10 4.29
N ARG A 120 26.56 -1.47 3.25
CA ARG A 120 27.21 -2.78 3.14
C ARG A 120 28.26 -2.97 4.23
N GLU A 121 29.06 -1.95 4.52
CA GLU A 121 30.06 -1.98 5.61
C GLU A 121 29.43 -2.14 6.99
N MET A 122 28.25 -1.55 7.23
CA MET A 122 27.53 -1.70 8.49
C MET A 122 26.94 -3.10 8.70
N ASN A 123 26.54 -3.79 7.61
CA ASN A 123 26.02 -5.16 7.58
C ASN A 123 25.03 -5.49 8.71
N ASP A 124 23.99 -4.66 8.86
CA ASP A 124 22.98 -4.79 9.91
C ASP A 124 21.61 -5.21 9.34
N TRP A 125 20.61 -5.29 10.23
CA TRP A 125 19.26 -5.74 9.92
C TRP A 125 18.55 -4.91 8.81
N ALA A 126 18.96 -3.66 8.59
CA ALA A 126 18.36 -2.78 7.59
C ALA A 126 19.12 -2.79 6.25
N THR A 127 20.37 -3.26 6.22
CA THR A 127 21.28 -3.17 5.05
C THR A 127 20.65 -3.70 3.77
N LYS A 128 20.08 -4.91 3.78
CA LYS A 128 19.49 -5.51 2.58
C LYS A 128 18.34 -4.67 2.01
N SER A 129 17.50 -4.11 2.88
CA SER A 129 16.39 -3.26 2.46
C SER A 129 16.89 -1.94 1.86
N ASP A 130 17.86 -1.31 2.51
CA ASP A 130 18.42 -0.01 2.12
C ASP A 130 19.15 -0.09 0.78
N VAL A 131 19.98 -1.12 0.59
CA VAL A 131 20.70 -1.35 -0.68
C VAL A 131 19.70 -1.55 -1.83
N ALA A 132 18.64 -2.32 -1.61
CA ALA A 132 17.63 -2.53 -2.63
C ALA A 132 16.88 -1.25 -3.01
N LEU A 133 16.50 -0.43 -2.02
CA LEU A 133 15.84 0.86 -2.28
C LEU A 133 16.75 1.83 -3.04
N ALA A 134 18.02 1.89 -2.66
CA ALA A 134 19.01 2.74 -3.30
C ALA A 134 19.29 2.33 -4.75
N GLN A 135 19.44 1.02 -5.03
CA GLN A 135 19.61 0.50 -6.39
C GLN A 135 18.42 0.84 -7.28
N LEU A 136 17.19 0.63 -6.79
CA LEU A 136 15.98 0.98 -7.54
C LEU A 136 15.83 2.50 -7.73
N ALA A 137 16.36 3.33 -6.83
CA ALA A 137 16.42 4.78 -7.03
C ALA A 137 17.41 5.14 -8.16
N ILE A 138 18.61 4.53 -8.19
CA ILE A 138 19.59 4.72 -9.26
C ILE A 138 19.01 4.32 -10.61
N GLU A 139 18.41 3.13 -10.71
CA GLU A 139 17.79 2.64 -11.95
C GLU A 139 16.71 3.61 -12.46
N ARG A 140 15.88 4.16 -11.55
CA ARG A 140 14.87 5.18 -11.90
C ARG A 140 15.49 6.49 -12.37
N ILE A 141 16.53 6.99 -11.70
CA ILE A 141 17.25 8.21 -12.12
C ILE A 141 17.84 8.02 -13.52
N GLN A 142 18.48 6.87 -13.77
CA GLN A 142 19.06 6.54 -15.07
C GLN A 142 18.00 6.45 -16.17
N ALA A 143 16.85 5.85 -15.87
CA ALA A 143 15.74 5.76 -16.82
C ALA A 143 15.11 7.14 -17.09
N HIS A 144 14.95 7.97 -16.06
CA HIS A 144 14.44 9.33 -16.19
C HIS A 144 15.36 10.22 -17.04
N ALA A 145 16.68 10.07 -16.88
CA ALA A 145 17.67 10.79 -17.68
C ALA A 145 17.64 10.46 -19.18
N LYS A 146 17.09 9.29 -19.56
CA LYS A 146 16.87 8.89 -20.96
C LYS A 146 15.59 9.49 -21.57
N GLY A 147 14.75 10.12 -20.75
CA GLY A 147 13.51 10.77 -21.16
C GLY A 147 12.23 10.04 -20.73
N PRO A 148 11.06 10.71 -20.85
CA PRO A 148 9.79 10.22 -20.27
C PRO A 148 9.33 8.85 -20.79
N GLU A 149 9.47 8.60 -22.10
CA GLU A 149 9.10 7.31 -22.70
C GLU A 149 10.03 6.17 -22.26
N ALA A 150 11.33 6.43 -22.19
CA ALA A 150 12.29 5.45 -21.69
C ALA A 150 12.02 5.11 -20.21
N TYR A 151 11.68 6.11 -19.40
CA TYR A 151 11.26 5.93 -18.02
C TYR A 151 9.99 5.07 -17.91
N LYS A 152 8.93 5.42 -18.64
CA LYS A 152 7.68 4.65 -18.69
C LYS A 152 7.92 3.20 -19.10
N ASN A 153 8.69 2.97 -20.16
CA ASN A 153 8.99 1.62 -20.65
C ASN A 153 9.79 0.81 -19.63
N THR A 154 10.73 1.43 -18.92
CA THR A 154 11.48 0.77 -17.84
C THR A 154 10.54 0.38 -16.69
N MET A 155 9.63 1.27 -16.27
CA MET A 155 8.67 0.97 -15.20
C MET A 155 7.66 -0.10 -15.63
N LEU A 156 7.26 -0.12 -16.90
CA LEU A 156 6.40 -1.16 -17.45
C LEU A 156 7.11 -2.52 -17.52
N ASP A 157 8.40 -2.54 -17.88
CA ASP A 157 9.22 -3.75 -17.83
C ASP A 157 9.40 -4.26 -16.39
N TRP A 158 9.59 -3.37 -15.42
CA TRP A 158 9.60 -3.74 -14.00
C TRP A 158 8.32 -4.41 -13.55
N VAL A 159 7.17 -3.95 -14.04
CA VAL A 159 5.86 -4.54 -13.73
C VAL A 159 5.69 -5.90 -14.42
N ARG A 160 6.08 -6.03 -15.69
CA ARG A 160 5.90 -7.26 -16.46
C ARG A 160 6.90 -8.36 -16.12
N ASN A 161 8.14 -7.97 -15.84
CA ASN A 161 9.30 -8.84 -15.70
C ASN A 161 10.10 -8.57 -14.41
N PRO A 162 9.48 -8.46 -13.22
CA PRO A 162 10.18 -8.07 -12.00
C PRO A 162 11.29 -9.05 -11.59
N THR A 163 11.19 -10.32 -11.99
CA THR A 163 12.12 -11.42 -11.66
C THR A 163 13.27 -11.60 -12.65
N SER A 164 13.27 -10.92 -13.81
CA SER A 164 14.33 -11.05 -14.82
C SER A 164 15.63 -10.36 -14.45
N TYR A 165 15.62 -9.58 -13.37
CA TYR A 165 16.72 -8.73 -12.93
C TYR A 165 17.66 -9.45 -11.95
N PRO A 166 18.94 -9.03 -11.86
CA PRO A 166 19.87 -9.59 -10.88
C PRO A 166 19.30 -9.56 -9.46
N GLU A 167 19.50 -10.65 -8.72
CA GLU A 167 19.04 -10.84 -7.34
C GLU A 167 17.50 -10.74 -7.13
N ALA A 168 16.72 -10.70 -8.21
CA ALA A 168 15.26 -10.56 -8.15
C ALA A 168 14.52 -11.90 -8.03
N ALA A 169 15.17 -13.01 -8.39
CA ALA A 169 14.68 -14.36 -8.18
C ALA A 169 15.69 -15.19 -7.40
N THR A 170 15.20 -16.10 -6.56
CA THR A 170 16.01 -17.18 -5.98
C THR A 170 16.31 -18.24 -7.06
N ALA A 171 17.25 -19.15 -6.78
CA ALA A 171 17.62 -20.21 -7.72
C ALA A 171 16.45 -21.12 -8.13
N ASP A 172 15.44 -21.26 -7.27
CA ASP A 172 14.20 -21.99 -7.50
C ASP A 172 13.07 -21.12 -8.10
N GLY A 173 13.40 -19.91 -8.60
CA GLY A 173 12.47 -19.04 -9.31
C GLY A 173 11.51 -18.26 -8.42
N ARG A 174 11.64 -18.33 -7.09
CA ARG A 174 10.78 -17.54 -6.19
C ARG A 174 11.19 -16.07 -6.19
N TRP A 175 10.18 -15.20 -6.10
CA TRP A 175 10.39 -13.77 -6.01
C TRP A 175 11.20 -13.41 -4.77
N THR A 176 12.25 -12.61 -4.91
CA THR A 176 12.94 -12.03 -3.75
C THR A 176 12.26 -10.73 -3.30
N SER A 177 12.69 -10.18 -2.17
CA SER A 177 12.27 -8.84 -1.75
C SER A 177 12.58 -7.77 -2.82
N MET A 178 13.61 -7.99 -3.66
CA MET A 178 13.95 -7.07 -4.74
C MET A 178 12.87 -7.09 -5.83
N ALA A 179 12.44 -8.27 -6.30
CA ALA A 179 11.36 -8.37 -7.29
C ALA A 179 10.05 -7.75 -6.79
N ILE A 180 9.66 -8.01 -5.55
CA ILE A 180 8.43 -7.46 -4.95
C ILE A 180 8.50 -5.93 -4.92
N LYS A 181 9.63 -5.35 -4.48
CA LYS A 181 9.84 -3.90 -4.48
C LYS A 181 9.83 -3.33 -5.88
N ARG A 182 10.53 -3.96 -6.83
CA ARG A 182 10.59 -3.55 -8.24
C ARG A 182 9.19 -3.49 -8.86
N PHE A 183 8.39 -4.53 -8.65
CA PHE A 183 7.00 -4.59 -9.08
C PHE A 183 6.15 -3.45 -8.49
N GLY A 184 6.18 -3.28 -7.16
CA GLY A 184 5.44 -2.22 -6.48
C GLY A 184 5.87 -0.81 -6.90
N TYR A 185 7.17 -0.58 -7.09
CA TYR A 185 7.69 0.71 -7.55
C TYR A 185 7.40 1.01 -9.02
N GLY A 186 7.36 -0.01 -9.88
CA GLY A 186 6.91 0.15 -11.25
C GLY A 186 5.46 0.64 -11.30
N ILE A 187 4.56 0.00 -10.53
CA ILE A 187 3.15 0.44 -10.42
C ILE A 187 3.06 1.86 -9.87
N ARG A 188 3.79 2.16 -8.78
CA ARG A 188 3.86 3.51 -8.20
C ARG A 188 4.25 4.56 -9.24
N ALA A 189 5.35 4.33 -9.95
CA ALA A 189 5.89 5.30 -10.90
C ALA A 189 4.90 5.54 -12.05
N LEU A 190 4.33 4.47 -12.62
CA LEU A 190 3.30 4.56 -13.67
C LEU A 190 2.06 5.31 -13.17
N ALA A 191 1.66 5.11 -11.92
CA ALA A 191 0.54 5.82 -11.32
C ALA A 191 0.81 7.32 -11.19
N LYS A 192 2.00 7.72 -10.69
CA LYS A 192 2.39 9.13 -10.56
C LYS A 192 2.53 9.83 -11.90
N MET A 193 2.90 9.10 -12.96
CA MET A 193 2.91 9.61 -14.33
C MET A 193 1.51 9.75 -14.94
N GLY A 194 0.48 9.13 -14.34
CA GLY A 194 -0.85 9.06 -14.93
C GLY A 194 -0.91 8.19 -16.19
N ALA A 195 -0.07 7.13 -16.27
CA ALA A 195 0.04 6.24 -17.42
C ALA A 195 -1.15 5.26 -17.52
N ASN A 196 -2.36 5.78 -17.74
CA ASN A 196 -3.60 4.98 -17.80
C ASN A 196 -3.59 3.96 -18.96
N ASP A 197 -2.81 4.21 -20.01
CA ASP A 197 -2.64 3.27 -21.12
C ASP A 197 -1.88 1.99 -20.72
N ALA A 198 -1.14 2.01 -19.59
CA ALA A 198 -0.48 0.85 -19.03
C ALA A 198 -1.40 -0.05 -18.18
N VAL A 199 -2.63 0.38 -17.87
CA VAL A 199 -3.54 -0.32 -16.93
C VAL A 199 -3.77 -1.78 -17.32
N THR A 200 -4.00 -2.08 -18.61
CA THR A 200 -4.20 -3.47 -19.06
C THR A 200 -3.01 -4.34 -18.69
N ALA A 201 -1.79 -3.87 -18.99
CA ALA A 201 -0.57 -4.60 -18.72
C ALA A 201 -0.28 -4.74 -17.22
N ILE A 202 -0.65 -3.74 -16.42
CA ILE A 202 -0.54 -3.79 -14.96
C ILE A 202 -1.48 -4.88 -14.40
N LEU A 203 -2.73 -4.94 -14.86
CA LEU A 203 -3.69 -5.94 -14.42
C LEU A 203 -3.28 -7.37 -14.80
N GLU A 204 -2.78 -7.57 -16.03
CA GLU A 204 -2.22 -8.85 -16.46
C GLU A 204 -1.04 -9.28 -15.57
N ALA A 205 -0.12 -8.35 -15.28
CA ALA A 205 1.03 -8.61 -14.42
C ALA A 205 0.62 -8.85 -12.96
N LEU A 206 -0.45 -8.22 -12.49
CA LEU A 206 -1.02 -8.42 -11.15
C LEU A 206 -1.54 -9.86 -10.99
N GLU A 207 -2.30 -10.35 -11.97
CA GLU A 207 -2.81 -11.72 -11.94
C GLU A 207 -1.68 -12.75 -12.02
N LYS A 208 -0.66 -12.50 -12.85
CA LYS A 208 0.56 -13.31 -12.87
C LYS A 208 1.28 -13.29 -11.51
N ALA A 209 1.47 -12.12 -10.91
CA ALA A 209 2.11 -11.97 -9.61
C ALA A 209 1.37 -12.74 -8.50
N LYS A 210 0.03 -12.75 -8.50
CA LYS A 210 -0.79 -13.54 -7.56
C LYS A 210 -0.56 -15.05 -7.68
N GLN A 211 -0.26 -15.54 -8.88
CA GLN A 211 -0.01 -16.95 -9.14
C GLN A 211 1.43 -17.36 -8.79
N GLU A 212 2.40 -16.49 -9.06
CA GLU A 212 3.82 -16.77 -8.86
C GLU A 212 4.32 -16.50 -7.43
N MET A 213 3.73 -15.52 -6.73
CA MET A 213 4.09 -15.24 -5.34
C MET A 213 3.49 -16.29 -4.40
N THR A 214 4.23 -16.62 -3.35
CA THR A 214 3.64 -17.35 -2.21
C THR A 214 2.53 -16.50 -1.56
N LYS A 215 1.55 -17.16 -0.93
CA LYS A 215 0.48 -16.47 -0.19
C LYS A 215 1.02 -15.44 0.81
N ALA A 216 2.12 -15.75 1.48
CA ALA A 216 2.78 -14.83 2.42
C ALA A 216 3.37 -13.61 1.71
N GLN A 217 4.12 -13.80 0.62
CA GLN A 217 4.69 -12.69 -0.16
C GLN A 217 3.60 -11.76 -0.69
N TRP A 218 2.53 -12.33 -1.24
CA TRP A 218 1.38 -11.55 -1.69
C TRP A 218 0.72 -10.81 -0.53
N PHE A 219 0.44 -11.49 0.58
CA PHE A 219 -0.22 -10.90 1.74
C PHE A 219 0.52 -9.67 2.31
N PHE A 220 1.85 -9.75 2.42
CA PHE A 220 2.66 -8.63 2.94
C PHE A 220 2.97 -7.55 1.89
N GLY A 221 3.10 -7.92 0.60
CA GLY A 221 3.44 -6.99 -0.47
C GLY A 221 2.25 -6.21 -1.06
N ARG A 222 1.04 -6.76 -0.99
CA ARG A 222 -0.14 -6.21 -1.69
C ARG A 222 -0.56 -4.82 -1.24
N PHE A 223 -0.34 -4.42 0.02
CA PHE A 223 -0.86 -3.14 0.51
C PHE A 223 -0.27 -1.94 -0.24
N ALA A 224 1.05 -1.95 -0.49
CA ALA A 224 1.70 -0.94 -1.33
C ALA A 224 1.14 -0.98 -2.76
N ILE A 225 0.98 -2.17 -3.32
CA ILE A 225 0.48 -2.36 -4.69
C ILE A 225 -0.94 -1.80 -4.84
N LEU A 226 -1.85 -2.16 -3.93
CA LEU A 226 -3.25 -1.72 -3.93
C LEU A 226 -3.35 -0.21 -3.73
N HIS A 227 -2.54 0.39 -2.85
CA HIS A 227 -2.46 1.84 -2.68
C HIS A 227 -2.16 2.56 -3.99
N TRP A 228 -1.14 2.09 -4.73
CA TRP A 228 -0.76 2.71 -6.00
C TRP A 228 -1.71 2.39 -7.15
N LEU A 229 -2.35 1.21 -7.14
CA LEU A 229 -3.42 0.90 -8.07
C LEU A 229 -4.57 1.91 -7.91
N ALA A 230 -4.96 2.24 -6.67
CA ALA A 230 -6.02 3.21 -6.40
C ALA A 230 -5.74 4.63 -6.92
N GLN A 231 -4.50 4.95 -7.32
CA GLN A 231 -4.15 6.24 -7.92
C GLN A 231 -4.42 6.32 -9.43
N PHE A 232 -4.72 5.19 -10.10
CA PHE A 232 -5.14 5.19 -11.50
C PHE A 232 -6.62 5.55 -11.64
N GLU A 233 -6.95 6.35 -12.65
CA GLU A 233 -8.32 6.82 -12.90
C GLU A 233 -9.04 5.91 -13.91
N ASP A 234 -8.94 4.59 -13.73
CA ASP A 234 -9.50 3.58 -14.65
C ASP A 234 -10.46 2.64 -13.93
N GLY A 235 -11.68 2.49 -14.49
CA GLY A 235 -12.73 1.67 -13.89
C GLY A 235 -12.38 0.18 -13.74
N ARG A 236 -11.47 -0.35 -14.58
CA ARG A 236 -11.01 -1.75 -14.49
C ARG A 236 -10.21 -2.01 -13.22
N ILE A 237 -9.52 -0.99 -12.72
CA ILE A 237 -8.78 -1.07 -11.46
C ILE A 237 -9.73 -1.23 -10.27
N ILE A 238 -10.91 -0.58 -10.30
CA ILE A 238 -11.89 -0.68 -9.22
C ILE A 238 -12.31 -2.14 -9.02
N SER A 239 -12.62 -2.86 -10.10
CA SER A 239 -12.97 -4.29 -10.01
C SER A 239 -11.84 -5.15 -9.46
N ALA A 240 -10.58 -4.84 -9.81
CA ALA A 240 -9.43 -5.56 -9.26
C ALA A 240 -9.24 -5.29 -7.75
N LEU A 241 -9.39 -4.02 -7.33
CA LEU A 241 -9.33 -3.61 -5.93
C LEU A 241 -10.46 -4.24 -5.10
N GLU A 242 -11.68 -4.31 -5.62
CA GLU A 242 -12.82 -4.94 -4.94
C GLU A 242 -12.55 -6.41 -4.63
N ASN A 243 -12.05 -7.17 -5.61
CA ASN A 243 -11.72 -8.58 -5.42
C ASN A 243 -10.65 -8.78 -4.35
N ASP A 244 -9.60 -7.94 -4.33
CA ASP A 244 -8.50 -8.08 -3.36
C ASP A 244 -8.82 -7.52 -1.97
N LEU A 245 -9.63 -6.46 -1.85
CA LEU A 245 -10.00 -5.86 -0.56
C LEU A 245 -11.11 -6.66 0.15
N PHE A 246 -12.07 -7.19 -0.61
CA PHE A 246 -13.19 -7.97 -0.07
C PHE A 246 -12.73 -9.25 0.64
N LEU A 247 -11.67 -9.89 0.12
CA LEU A 247 -11.14 -11.14 0.67
C LEU A 247 -10.49 -10.99 2.07
N PHE A 248 -10.16 -9.76 2.53
CA PHE A 248 -9.29 -9.59 3.71
C PHE A 248 -9.71 -8.48 4.70
N GLY A 249 -10.88 -7.87 4.50
CA GLY A 249 -11.35 -6.66 5.21
C GLY A 249 -11.54 -6.74 6.73
N SER A 250 -11.35 -7.89 7.38
CA SER A 250 -11.56 -8.04 8.84
C SER A 250 -10.31 -8.38 9.66
N VAL A 251 -9.19 -8.78 9.06
CA VAL A 251 -8.06 -9.41 9.81
C VAL A 251 -6.76 -8.59 9.77
N ALA A 252 -6.58 -7.67 8.83
CA ALA A 252 -5.25 -7.09 8.54
C ALA A 252 -5.13 -5.56 8.68
N VAL A 253 -6.15 -4.88 9.21
CA VAL A 253 -6.25 -3.41 9.24
C VAL A 253 -5.11 -2.67 9.96
N PRO A 254 -4.47 -3.16 11.05
CA PRO A 254 -3.38 -2.40 11.67
C PRO A 254 -2.06 -2.39 10.87
N TRP A 255 -1.99 -3.10 9.73
CA TRP A 255 -0.80 -3.16 8.87
C TRP A 255 -1.03 -2.51 7.49
N ALA A 256 -2.25 -2.05 7.21
CA ALA A 256 -2.65 -1.39 5.97
C ALA A 256 -2.42 0.14 6.01
N ASP A 257 -1.58 0.58 6.94
CA ASP A 257 -1.41 1.96 7.36
C ASP A 257 -0.42 2.73 6.47
N TYR A 258 -0.72 2.82 5.18
CA TYR A 258 0.06 3.63 4.24
C TYR A 258 -0.28 5.11 4.40
N HIS A 259 0.76 5.95 4.48
CA HIS A 259 0.65 7.39 4.39
C HIS A 259 0.45 7.83 2.94
N LEU A 260 -0.45 8.78 2.71
CA LEU A 260 -0.50 9.50 1.44
C LEU A 260 0.83 10.22 1.21
N GLU A 261 1.51 9.98 0.08
CA GLU A 261 2.64 10.83 -0.30
C GLU A 261 2.16 12.25 -0.70
N PRO A 262 2.96 13.29 -0.42
CA PRO A 262 2.70 14.61 -0.98
C PRO A 262 2.58 14.57 -2.51
N GLY A 263 1.52 15.19 -3.02
CA GLY A 263 1.18 15.22 -4.45
C GLY A 263 0.32 14.05 -4.95
N GLU A 264 -0.01 13.07 -4.09
CA GLU A 264 -1.01 12.05 -4.42
C GLU A 264 -2.41 12.65 -4.57
N LYS A 265 -3.21 12.03 -5.43
CA LYS A 265 -4.58 12.48 -5.66
C LYS A 265 -5.41 12.12 -4.43
N THR A 266 -5.84 13.15 -3.71
CA THR A 266 -6.88 12.99 -2.70
C THR A 266 -8.24 12.95 -3.41
N ARG A 267 -9.16 12.11 -2.91
CA ARG A 267 -10.49 11.93 -3.52
C ARG A 267 -11.33 13.23 -3.59
N SER A 268 -10.86 14.35 -3.03
CA SER A 268 -11.47 15.67 -3.22
C SER A 268 -11.37 16.23 -4.65
N GLY A 269 -10.61 15.61 -5.55
CA GLY A 269 -10.63 15.91 -7.00
C GLY A 269 -11.80 15.28 -7.77
N TYR A 270 -12.56 14.35 -7.17
CA TYR A 270 -13.75 13.71 -7.76
C TYR A 270 -15.05 14.50 -7.50
N THR A 271 -14.99 15.83 -7.40
CA THR A 271 -16.17 16.69 -7.33
C THR A 271 -16.80 16.85 -8.70
N GLY A 272 -17.47 15.80 -9.17
CA GLY A 272 -18.10 15.83 -10.50
C GLY A 272 -19.17 14.79 -10.77
N ARG A 273 -19.70 14.09 -9.75
CA ARG A 273 -21.06 13.47 -9.79
C ARG A 273 -21.51 12.73 -8.52
N TYR A 274 -20.63 12.48 -7.55
CA TYR A 274 -21.00 11.79 -6.28
C TYR A 274 -20.88 12.68 -5.02
N ALA A 275 -20.70 13.99 -5.19
CA ALA A 275 -20.65 14.95 -4.10
C ALA A 275 -22.06 15.36 -3.66
N ARG A 276 -22.74 14.51 -2.88
CA ARG A 276 -23.83 14.95 -2.00
C ARG A 276 -23.72 14.44 -0.55
N GLY A 277 -22.58 13.89 -0.16
CA GLY A 277 -22.23 13.64 1.23
C GLY A 277 -20.88 14.27 1.55
N GLY A 278 -20.89 15.40 2.25
CA GLY A 278 -19.65 16.06 2.70
C GLY A 278 -18.83 15.15 3.62
N TRP A 279 -17.51 15.40 3.66
CA TRP A 279 -16.59 14.70 4.56
C TRP A 279 -17.00 14.93 6.02
N MET A 280 -17.28 13.85 6.74
CA MET A 280 -17.48 13.89 8.19
C MET A 280 -16.11 14.02 8.88
N SER A 281 -15.96 15.03 9.74
CA SER A 281 -14.86 15.09 10.70
C SER A 281 -14.80 13.82 11.57
N CYS A 282 -13.64 13.50 12.15
CA CYS A 282 -13.47 12.33 13.04
C CYS A 282 -14.52 12.32 14.18
N THR A 283 -14.91 13.51 14.65
CA THR A 283 -15.98 13.73 15.64
C THR A 283 -17.38 13.41 15.08
N GLN A 284 -17.68 13.83 13.85
CA GLN A 284 -18.94 13.52 13.17
C GLN A 284 -19.05 12.02 12.81
N TRP A 285 -17.94 11.37 12.45
CA TRP A 285 -17.90 9.93 12.20
C TRP A 285 -18.14 9.13 13.49
N ARG A 286 -17.52 9.52 14.61
CA ARG A 286 -17.80 8.91 15.93
C ARG A 286 -19.25 9.10 16.37
N GLN A 287 -19.84 10.28 16.16
CA GLN A 287 -21.25 10.53 16.47
C GLN A 287 -22.19 9.73 15.57
N SER A 288 -21.83 9.51 14.30
CA SER A 288 -22.57 8.68 13.35
C SER A 288 -22.54 7.19 13.75
N CYS A 289 -21.36 6.63 14.07
CA CYS A 289 -21.27 5.27 14.61
C CYS A 289 -21.99 5.15 15.97
N LYS A 290 -21.97 6.17 16.84
CA LYS A 290 -22.74 6.16 18.11
C LYS A 290 -24.26 6.15 17.88
N ARG A 291 -24.80 7.00 16.99
CA ARG A 291 -26.24 6.99 16.67
C ARG A 291 -26.68 5.63 16.10
N ARG A 292 -25.91 5.08 15.15
CA ARG A 292 -26.19 3.78 14.54
C ARG A 292 -26.06 2.61 15.52
N ALA A 293 -25.16 2.68 16.50
CA ALA A 293 -25.07 1.69 17.57
C ALA A 293 -26.27 1.75 18.54
N THR A 294 -26.92 2.92 18.67
CA THR A 294 -28.10 3.08 19.53
C THR A 294 -29.36 2.54 18.84
N GLU A 295 -29.48 2.71 17.51
CA GLU A 295 -30.56 2.13 16.69
C GLU A 295 -30.51 0.59 16.61
N VAL A 296 -29.33 -0.02 16.79
CA VAL A 296 -29.14 -1.48 16.81
C VAL A 296 -29.69 -2.14 18.08
N GLN A 297 -29.87 -1.39 19.17
CA GLN A 297 -30.41 -1.93 20.43
C GLN A 297 -31.92 -2.18 20.39
N GLU A 298 -32.65 -1.62 19.42
CA GLU A 298 -34.12 -1.74 19.32
C GLU A 298 -34.61 -2.73 18.24
N GLY A 299 -33.71 -3.43 17.52
CA GLY A 299 -34.12 -4.38 16.49
C GLY A 299 -33.01 -5.33 16.03
N LEU A 300 -32.95 -6.52 16.64
CA LEU A 300 -32.02 -7.58 16.27
C LEU A 300 -32.39 -8.20 14.91
N SER A 301 -31.54 -8.00 13.90
CA SER A 301 -31.43 -8.85 12.72
C SER A 301 -29.97 -8.94 12.27
N SER A 302 -29.47 -10.16 12.26
CA SER A 302 -28.09 -10.56 12.03
C SER A 302 -27.71 -10.48 10.55
N ARG A 303 -27.10 -9.35 10.12
CA ARG A 303 -26.08 -9.31 9.06
C ARG A 303 -25.03 -8.27 9.43
N TYR A 304 -23.78 -8.71 9.44
CA TYR A 304 -22.58 -8.08 10.01
C TYR A 304 -22.47 -6.55 9.78
N TYR A 305 -22.72 -5.78 10.85
CA TYR A 305 -22.29 -4.39 10.96
C TYR A 305 -21.01 -4.32 11.78
N LEU A 306 -19.92 -3.88 11.16
CA LEU A 306 -18.63 -3.72 11.82
C LEU A 306 -18.27 -2.22 11.91
N CYS A 307 -18.95 -1.45 12.78
CA CYS A 307 -18.29 -0.28 13.40
C CYS A 307 -17.43 -0.85 14.53
N LEU A 308 -16.25 -1.39 14.22
CA LEU A 308 -15.29 -1.75 15.25
C LEU A 308 -14.56 -0.49 15.73
N VAL A 309 -14.98 -0.02 16.90
CA VAL A 309 -14.18 0.87 17.75
C VAL A 309 -13.16 0.00 18.47
N THR A 310 -11.94 -0.12 17.92
CA THR A 310 -10.81 -0.69 18.67
C THR A 310 -10.05 0.44 19.35
N GLN A 311 -10.51 0.79 20.57
CA GLN A 311 -9.83 1.29 21.78
C GLN A 311 -8.58 2.26 21.75
N PRO A 312 -8.26 2.94 22.87
CA PRO A 312 -8.10 4.40 22.89
C PRO A 312 -6.63 4.86 22.88
N PHE A 313 -6.03 5.11 21.72
CA PHE A 313 -4.73 5.82 21.66
C PHE A 313 -4.70 7.04 20.74
N LEU A 314 -5.81 7.37 20.11
CA LEU A 314 -5.98 8.65 19.44
C LEU A 314 -6.56 9.65 20.44
N ARG A 315 -5.67 10.37 21.15
CA ARG A 315 -6.01 11.73 21.60
C ARG A 315 -6.21 12.56 20.35
N CYS A 316 -7.47 12.76 19.97
CA CYS A 316 -7.89 13.91 19.19
C CYS A 316 -7.76 15.17 20.03
#